data_AF-D1YUV7-F1
#
_entry.id   AF-D1YUV7-F1
#
_cell.length_a   1.000
_cell.length_b   1.000
_cell.length_c   1.000
_cell.angle_alpha   90.00
_cell.angle_beta   90.00
_cell.angle_gamma   90.00
#
_symmetry.space_group_name_H-M   'P 1'
#
loop_
_entity.id
_entity.type
_entity.pdbx_description
1 polymer ?
#
loop_
_entity_poly.entity_id
_entity_poly.type
_entity_poly.pdbx_seq_one_letter_code
_entity_poly.pdbx_strand_id
1 'polypeptide(L)'
;MVSMVSEDLLRFFNDNPLLYGRAGREDLDQLSRICELFPDSARLLGDREAVELPEFECLRCGRCCSSIRFISVCHGDVKRWVGQKRADILERLVVDRRRTPLLAMRRDAVEAAKEEARSFLSGAGVDDERFFELLYVTGLLECAVYVKRKDRGCTFLQYVEGRAACAIQDTKPRVCEKFPYYIGKYTDSRLLKEDSFCPSLGEIAKKRTK
;
A
#
# COMPACT_ATOMS: atom_id res chain seq x y z
N MET A 1 28.26 -1.46 0.99
CA MET A 1 27.81 -2.86 0.93
C MET A 1 26.76 -2.95 -0.18
N VAL A 2 27.05 -3.71 -1.22
CA VAL A 2 26.16 -3.89 -2.38
C VAL A 2 25.07 -4.88 -1.94
N SER A 3 23.81 -4.45 -1.95
CA SER A 3 22.67 -5.36 -1.68
C SER A 3 22.69 -6.46 -2.74
N MET A 4 22.89 -7.71 -2.32
CA MET A 4 22.74 -8.85 -3.21
C MET A 4 21.25 -9.19 -3.29
N VAL A 5 20.64 -8.77 -4.39
CA VAL A 5 19.31 -9.23 -4.81
C VAL A 5 19.31 -10.76 -4.77
N SER A 6 18.36 -11.40 -4.07
CA SER A 6 18.36 -12.86 -3.95
C SER A 6 18.20 -13.51 -5.33
N GLU A 7 18.90 -14.61 -5.57
CA GLU A 7 18.86 -15.33 -6.85
C GLU A 7 17.45 -15.79 -7.22
N ASP A 8 16.61 -16.08 -6.22
CA ASP A 8 15.20 -16.44 -6.43
C ASP A 8 14.37 -15.26 -6.96
N LEU A 9 14.69 -14.03 -6.53
CA LEU A 9 14.01 -12.82 -7.00
C LEU A 9 14.42 -12.47 -8.43
N LEU A 10 15.71 -12.59 -8.74
CA LEU A 10 16.23 -12.46 -10.10
C LEU A 10 15.62 -13.53 -11.02
N ARG A 11 15.48 -14.77 -10.55
CA ARG A 11 14.80 -15.85 -11.27
C ARG A 11 13.33 -15.52 -11.53
N PHE A 12 12.60 -15.05 -10.52
CA PHE A 12 11.20 -14.62 -10.68
C PHE A 12 11.05 -13.51 -11.73
N PHE A 13 11.91 -12.49 -11.74
CA PHE A 13 11.86 -11.43 -12.75
C PHE A 13 12.23 -11.92 -14.16
N ASN A 14 13.23 -12.81 -14.26
CA ASN A 14 13.67 -13.40 -15.52
C ASN A 14 12.63 -14.36 -16.12
N ASP A 15 11.92 -15.10 -15.27
CA ASP A 15 10.85 -16.02 -15.67
C ASP A 15 9.56 -15.26 -16.04
N ASN A 16 9.47 -13.97 -15.70
CA ASN A 16 8.31 -13.12 -15.94
C ASN A 16 8.69 -11.81 -16.70
N PRO A 17 9.34 -11.88 -17.88
CA PRO A 17 9.92 -10.70 -18.54
C PRO A 17 8.87 -9.73 -19.06
N LEU A 18 7.66 -10.23 -19.38
CA LEU A 18 6.53 -9.43 -19.86
C LEU A 18 5.80 -8.65 -18.75
N LEU A 19 6.00 -9.06 -17.49
CA LEU A 19 5.39 -8.48 -16.29
C LEU A 19 6.09 -7.19 -15.85
N TYR A 20 7.38 -7.02 -16.17
CA TYR A 20 8.21 -5.90 -15.73
C TYR A 20 8.96 -5.19 -16.86
N GLY A 21 8.67 -5.49 -18.13
CA GLY A 21 9.42 -4.98 -19.30
C GLY A 21 9.46 -3.45 -19.49
N ARG A 22 8.85 -2.65 -18.60
CA ARG A 22 8.95 -1.18 -18.54
C ARG A 22 9.44 -0.62 -17.19
N ALA A 23 9.79 -1.46 -16.23
CA ALA A 23 10.31 -1.02 -14.94
C ALA A 23 11.73 -0.46 -15.12
N GLY A 24 11.96 0.78 -14.70
CA GLY A 24 13.30 1.36 -14.70
C GLY A 24 14.17 0.75 -13.60
N ARG A 25 15.48 1.03 -13.63
CA ARG A 25 16.42 0.53 -12.61
C ARG A 25 16.01 0.95 -11.18
N GLU A 26 15.45 2.14 -11.03
CA GLU A 26 14.91 2.62 -9.74
C GLU A 26 13.64 1.90 -9.29
N ASP A 27 12.78 1.48 -10.21
CA ASP A 27 11.57 0.70 -9.90
C ASP A 27 11.96 -0.70 -9.40
N LEU A 28 12.96 -1.31 -10.03
CA LEU A 28 13.50 -2.61 -9.66
C LEU A 28 14.24 -2.56 -8.32
N ASP A 29 15.06 -1.54 -8.07
CA ASP A 29 15.72 -1.33 -6.78
C ASP A 29 14.70 -1.15 -5.64
N GLN A 30 13.61 -0.40 -5.90
CA GLN A 30 12.58 -0.19 -4.90
C GLN A 30 11.71 -1.43 -4.69
N LEU A 31 11.38 -2.17 -5.75
CA LEU A 31 10.68 -3.45 -5.63
C LEU A 31 11.55 -4.49 -4.91
N SER A 32 12.87 -4.53 -5.17
CA SER A 32 13.82 -5.34 -4.42
C SER A 32 13.82 -4.95 -2.95
N ARG A 33 13.88 -3.66 -2.62
CA ARG A 33 13.77 -3.20 -1.23
C ARG A 33 12.41 -3.51 -0.59
N ILE A 34 11.32 -3.37 -1.35
CA ILE A 34 9.98 -3.74 -0.87
C ILE A 34 9.90 -5.25 -0.66
N CYS A 35 10.50 -6.08 -1.51
CA CYS A 35 10.59 -7.53 -1.33
C CYS A 35 11.60 -7.94 -0.24
N GLU A 36 12.69 -7.22 -0.04
CA GLU A 36 13.65 -7.48 1.05
C GLU A 36 13.02 -7.12 2.40
N LEU A 37 12.25 -6.03 2.45
CA LEU A 37 11.53 -5.59 3.65
C LEU A 37 10.21 -6.37 3.83
N PHE A 38 9.57 -6.78 2.74
CA PHE A 38 8.25 -7.41 2.64
C PHE A 38 8.23 -8.44 1.49
N PRO A 39 8.84 -9.63 1.66
CA PRO A 39 9.06 -10.61 0.59
C PRO A 39 7.81 -11.09 -0.12
N ASP A 40 6.66 -10.91 0.53
CA ASP A 40 5.35 -11.03 -0.08
C ASP A 40 4.74 -9.63 -0.06
N SER A 41 4.52 -8.99 -1.20
CA SER A 41 4.06 -7.59 -1.34
C SER A 41 2.66 -7.30 -0.76
N ALA A 42 2.09 -8.27 -0.03
CA ALA A 42 0.87 -8.18 0.75
C ALA A 42 0.95 -8.88 2.13
N ARG A 43 2.14 -9.23 2.65
CA ARG A 43 2.24 -9.57 4.07
C ARG A 43 2.10 -8.28 4.87
N LEU A 44 0.84 -7.94 5.18
CA LEU A 44 0.52 -7.69 6.57
C LEU A 44 1.29 -8.78 7.37
N LEU A 45 2.40 -8.43 8.05
CA LEU A 45 3.08 -9.32 9.01
C LEU A 45 2.02 -10.22 9.66
N GLY A 46 2.19 -11.53 9.54
CA GLY A 46 1.43 -12.42 10.40
C GLY A 46 1.76 -12.03 11.84
N ASP A 47 0.76 -12.01 12.72
CA ASP A 47 0.87 -11.50 14.11
C ASP A 47 2.04 -12.07 14.91
N ARG A 48 2.63 -13.19 14.48
CA ARG A 48 3.76 -13.90 15.11
C ARG A 48 5.11 -13.17 15.04
N GLU A 49 5.28 -12.20 14.14
CA GLU A 49 6.56 -11.48 13.95
C GLU A 49 6.52 -10.02 14.47
N ALA A 50 5.34 -9.56 14.89
CA ALA A 50 5.15 -8.20 15.38
C ALA A 50 5.47 -8.14 16.89
N VAL A 51 6.34 -7.22 17.29
CA VAL A 51 6.71 -6.98 18.70
C VAL A 51 5.92 -5.83 19.29
N GLU A 52 5.51 -5.94 20.55
CA GLU A 52 4.78 -4.85 21.20
C GLU A 52 5.63 -3.58 21.36
N LEU A 53 5.03 -2.42 21.09
CA LEU A 53 5.59 -1.08 21.18
C LEU A 53 4.56 -0.09 21.76
N PRO A 54 4.08 -0.31 22.99
CA PRO A 54 3.06 0.53 23.62
C PRO A 54 3.51 2.00 23.79
N GLU A 55 4.81 2.27 23.80
CA GLU A 55 5.38 3.61 23.94
C GLU A 55 5.36 4.44 22.65
N PHE A 56 4.92 3.87 21.51
CA PHE A 56 4.89 4.62 20.27
C PHE A 56 3.68 5.56 20.19
N GLU A 57 3.98 6.80 19.82
CA GLU A 57 2.98 7.79 19.43
C GLU A 57 3.38 8.45 18.10
N CYS A 58 2.41 8.56 17.18
CA CYS A 58 2.59 9.30 15.95
C CYS A 58 2.60 10.81 16.24
N LEU A 59 3.76 11.45 16.09
CA LEU A 59 3.94 12.90 16.30
C LEU A 59 3.22 13.78 15.27
N ARG A 60 2.51 13.19 14.29
CA ARG A 60 1.86 13.90 13.19
C ARG A 60 2.81 14.87 12.48
N CYS A 61 4.07 14.46 12.31
CA CYS A 61 5.11 15.28 11.67
C CYS A 61 5.08 15.24 10.13
N GLY A 62 4.28 14.36 9.54
CA GLY A 62 4.11 14.27 8.08
C GLY A 62 5.26 13.61 7.32
N ARG A 63 6.45 13.43 7.93
CA ARG A 63 7.63 12.85 7.26
C ARG A 63 7.33 11.49 6.64
N CYS A 64 6.82 10.56 7.43
CA CYS A 64 6.47 9.23 6.93
C CYS A 64 5.43 9.30 5.81
N CYS A 65 4.33 10.03 6.01
CA CYS A 65 3.26 10.18 5.01
C CYS A 65 3.73 10.86 3.70
N SER A 66 4.72 11.74 3.78
CA SER A 66 5.33 12.39 2.62
C SER A 66 6.30 11.47 1.87
N SER A 67 7.04 10.63 2.60
CA SER A 67 8.05 9.74 2.01
C SER A 67 7.47 8.53 1.29
N ILE A 68 6.21 8.14 1.58
CA ILE A 68 5.57 7.03 0.89
C ILE A 68 5.40 7.34 -0.60
N ARG A 69 5.89 6.43 -1.43
CA ARG A 69 5.69 6.49 -2.88
C ARG A 69 4.42 5.76 -3.33
N PHE A 70 3.94 4.78 -2.58
CA PHE A 70 2.79 3.95 -2.95
C PHE A 70 2.00 3.51 -1.72
N ILE A 71 0.70 3.76 -1.69
CA ILE A 71 -0.22 3.28 -0.65
C ILE A 71 -1.17 2.32 -1.36
N SER A 72 -0.97 1.01 -1.19
CA SER A 72 -1.87 0.00 -1.71
C SER A 72 -3.25 0.11 -1.08
N VAL A 73 -4.28 -0.27 -1.83
CA VAL A 73 -5.66 -0.26 -1.38
C VAL A 73 -6.25 -1.63 -1.63
N CYS A 74 -6.68 -2.32 -0.56
CA CYS A 74 -7.28 -3.64 -0.70
C CYS A 74 -8.73 -3.56 -1.21
N HIS A 75 -9.26 -4.70 -1.66
CA HIS A 75 -10.62 -4.77 -2.19
C HIS A 75 -11.68 -4.31 -1.18
N GLY A 76 -11.51 -4.65 0.10
CA GLY A 76 -12.40 -4.22 1.17
C GLY A 76 -12.47 -2.70 1.36
N ASP A 77 -11.35 -1.98 1.17
CA ASP A 77 -11.33 -0.52 1.22
C ASP A 77 -12.14 0.09 0.06
N VAL A 78 -11.96 -0.44 -1.16
CA VAL A 78 -12.71 0.01 -2.35
C VAL A 78 -14.21 -0.24 -2.19
N LYS A 79 -14.63 -1.46 -1.80
CA LYS A 79 -16.05 -1.79 -1.54
C LYS A 79 -16.66 -0.83 -0.52
N ARG A 80 -15.95 -0.60 0.59
CA ARG A 80 -16.41 0.33 1.64
C ARG A 80 -16.59 1.74 1.09
N TRP A 81 -15.61 2.28 0.37
CA TRP A 81 -15.69 3.64 -0.17
C TRP A 81 -16.77 3.80 -1.24
N VAL A 82 -17.01 2.79 -2.08
CA VAL A 82 -18.13 2.76 -3.02
C VAL A 82 -19.46 2.77 -2.27
N GLY A 83 -19.63 1.91 -1.26
CA GLY A 83 -20.85 1.88 -0.43
C GLY A 83 -21.11 3.19 0.32
N GLN A 84 -20.04 3.88 0.74
CA GLN A 84 -20.10 5.22 1.36
C GLN A 84 -20.21 6.37 0.34
N LYS A 85 -20.23 6.08 -0.96
CA LYS A 85 -20.27 7.07 -2.06
C LYS A 85 -19.14 8.11 -1.97
N ARG A 86 -17.95 7.69 -1.54
CA ARG A 86 -16.74 8.52 -1.38
C ARG A 86 -15.98 8.69 -2.70
N ALA A 87 -16.65 9.30 -3.68
CA ALA A 87 -16.05 9.60 -4.98
C ALA A 87 -14.76 10.43 -4.85
N ASP A 88 -14.71 11.33 -3.88
CA ASP A 88 -13.54 12.15 -3.54
C ASP A 88 -12.28 11.33 -3.23
N ILE A 89 -12.44 10.11 -2.70
CA ILE A 89 -11.35 9.16 -2.46
C ILE A 89 -11.10 8.30 -3.70
N LEU A 90 -12.16 7.72 -4.28
CA LEU A 90 -12.07 6.77 -5.40
C LEU A 90 -11.43 7.41 -6.64
N GLU A 91 -11.72 8.68 -6.91
CA GLU A 91 -11.10 9.45 -7.99
C GLU A 91 -9.60 9.68 -7.81
N ARG A 92 -9.08 9.48 -6.60
CA ARG A 92 -7.64 9.56 -6.29
C ARG A 92 -6.96 8.22 -6.38
N LEU A 93 -7.67 7.13 -6.66
CA LEU A 93 -7.07 5.82 -6.84
C LEU A 93 -6.59 5.62 -8.28
N VAL A 94 -5.49 4.90 -8.42
CA VAL A 94 -4.87 4.57 -9.71
C VAL A 94 -4.70 3.06 -9.77
N VAL A 95 -5.12 2.48 -10.88
CA VAL A 95 -4.79 1.09 -11.23
C VAL A 95 -3.38 1.05 -11.79
N ASP A 96 -2.50 0.30 -11.14
CA ASP A 96 -1.15 0.02 -11.62
C ASP A 96 -1.18 -1.00 -12.76
N ARG A 97 -1.51 -0.54 -13.97
CA ARG A 97 -1.52 -1.38 -15.17
C ARG A 97 -0.13 -1.90 -15.57
N ARG A 98 0.96 -1.39 -14.96
CA ARG A 98 2.32 -1.88 -15.22
C ARG A 98 2.64 -3.12 -14.39
N ARG A 99 2.12 -3.18 -13.16
CA ARG A 99 2.37 -4.27 -12.20
C ARG A 99 1.21 -5.25 -12.07
N THR A 100 0.10 -4.98 -12.74
CA THR A 100 -1.09 -5.86 -12.75
C THR A 100 -1.07 -6.70 -14.02
N PRO A 101 -0.60 -7.97 -13.98
CA PRO A 101 -0.63 -8.85 -15.14
C PRO A 101 -2.05 -9.38 -15.36
N LEU A 102 -2.99 -8.51 -15.70
CA LEU A 102 -4.37 -8.94 -16.02
C LEU A 102 -4.38 -9.99 -17.13
N LEU A 103 -3.36 -9.99 -18.00
CA LEU A 103 -3.15 -10.97 -19.07
C LEU A 103 -2.72 -12.36 -18.58
N ALA A 104 -2.19 -12.48 -17.35
CA ALA A 104 -1.83 -13.77 -16.75
C ALA A 104 -2.98 -14.41 -15.96
N MET A 105 -4.08 -13.67 -15.76
CA MET A 105 -5.24 -14.18 -15.02
C MET A 105 -6.09 -15.07 -15.91
N ARG A 106 -6.67 -16.14 -15.34
CA ARG A 106 -7.60 -16.98 -16.07
C ARG A 106 -8.84 -16.18 -16.45
N ARG A 107 -9.31 -16.37 -17.68
CA ARG A 107 -10.46 -15.63 -18.24
C ARG A 107 -11.73 -15.76 -17.40
N ASP A 108 -12.00 -16.95 -16.86
CA ASP A 108 -13.14 -17.23 -15.99
C ASP A 108 -13.09 -16.43 -14.68
N ALA A 109 -11.91 -16.34 -14.06
CA ALA A 109 -11.72 -15.52 -12.85
C ALA A 109 -11.95 -14.03 -13.13
N VAL A 110 -11.48 -13.53 -14.28
CA VAL A 110 -11.69 -12.14 -14.70
C VAL A 110 -13.18 -11.83 -14.90
N GLU A 111 -13.91 -12.70 -15.59
CA GLU A 111 -15.34 -12.51 -15.83
C GLU A 111 -16.16 -12.61 -14.53
N ALA A 112 -15.82 -13.53 -13.62
CA ALA A 112 -16.45 -13.62 -12.32
C ALA A 112 -16.25 -12.34 -11.49
N ALA A 113 -15.03 -11.79 -11.46
CA ALA A 113 -14.74 -10.54 -10.74
C ALA A 113 -15.49 -9.33 -11.34
N LYS A 114 -15.64 -9.28 -12.67
CA LYS A 114 -16.45 -8.25 -13.33
C LYS A 114 -17.92 -8.36 -12.97
N GLU A 115 -18.48 -9.58 -12.97
CA GLU A 115 -19.88 -9.78 -12.60
C GLU A 115 -20.14 -9.37 -11.14
N GLU A 116 -19.26 -9.74 -10.21
CA GLU A 116 -19.35 -9.30 -8.82
C GLU A 116 -19.29 -7.77 -8.70
N ALA A 117 -18.36 -7.12 -9.42
CA ALA A 117 -18.23 -5.67 -9.40
C ALA A 117 -19.49 -4.96 -9.94
N ARG A 118 -20.09 -5.46 -11.03
CA ARG A 118 -21.36 -4.92 -11.58
C ARG A 118 -22.51 -5.07 -10.62
N SER A 119 -22.67 -6.27 -10.05
CA SER A 119 -23.71 -6.55 -9.07
C SER A 119 -23.59 -5.63 -7.85
N PHE A 120 -22.37 -5.47 -7.32
CA PHE A 120 -22.10 -4.59 -6.19
C PHE A 120 -22.42 -3.12 -6.48
N LEU A 121 -22.01 -2.60 -7.65
CA LEU A 121 -22.28 -1.22 -8.05
C LEU A 121 -23.77 -0.95 -8.26
N SER A 122 -24.47 -1.88 -8.92
CA SER A 122 -25.92 -1.84 -9.09
C SER A 122 -26.63 -1.79 -7.72
N GLY A 123 -26.22 -2.67 -6.79
CA GLY A 123 -26.74 -2.67 -5.42
C GLY A 123 -26.44 -1.40 -4.62
N ALA A 124 -25.33 -0.70 -4.92
CA ALA A 124 -24.98 0.57 -4.32
C ALA A 124 -25.65 1.80 -5.00
N GLY A 125 -26.36 1.59 -6.13
CA GLY A 125 -26.92 2.65 -6.94
C GLY A 125 -25.83 3.55 -7.54
N VAL A 126 -24.73 2.97 -7.97
CA VAL A 126 -23.59 3.66 -8.58
C VAL A 126 -23.39 3.13 -10.00
N ASP A 127 -23.32 4.04 -10.97
CA ASP A 127 -23.02 3.73 -12.37
C ASP A 127 -21.77 4.53 -12.78
N ASP A 128 -20.59 3.95 -12.54
CA ASP A 128 -19.30 4.56 -12.83
C ASP A 128 -18.30 3.50 -13.29
N GLU A 129 -17.86 3.62 -14.55
CA GLU A 129 -16.93 2.68 -15.19
C GLU A 129 -15.55 2.64 -14.51
N ARG A 130 -15.10 3.75 -13.92
CA ARG A 130 -13.84 3.76 -13.19
C ARG A 130 -13.97 3.01 -11.87
N PHE A 131 -15.09 3.15 -11.18
CA PHE A 131 -15.31 2.42 -9.93
C PHE A 131 -15.49 0.93 -10.20
N PHE A 132 -16.12 0.59 -11.33
CA PHE A 132 -16.16 -0.77 -11.86
C PHE A 132 -14.75 -1.33 -12.06
N GLU A 133 -13.87 -0.59 -12.75
CA GLU A 133 -12.47 -0.99 -12.94
C GLU A 133 -11.76 -1.23 -11.60
N LEU A 134 -11.87 -0.29 -10.66
CA LEU A 134 -11.22 -0.41 -9.34
C LEU A 134 -11.71 -1.66 -8.58
N LEU A 135 -13.01 -1.97 -8.62
CA LEU A 135 -13.59 -3.10 -7.92
C LEU A 135 -13.12 -4.44 -8.50
N TYR A 136 -13.26 -4.66 -9.81
CA TYR A 136 -12.88 -5.97 -10.36
C TYR A 136 -11.36 -6.17 -10.32
N VAL A 137 -10.57 -5.09 -10.51
CA VAL A 137 -9.11 -5.20 -10.44
C VAL A 137 -8.65 -5.51 -9.02
N THR A 138 -9.19 -4.83 -8.00
CA THR A 138 -8.83 -5.16 -6.61
C THR A 138 -9.36 -6.52 -6.16
N GLY A 139 -10.49 -6.97 -6.70
CA GLY A 139 -11.02 -8.32 -6.46
C GLY A 139 -10.12 -9.42 -7.04
N LEU A 140 -9.39 -9.13 -8.12
CA LEU A 140 -8.40 -10.03 -8.71
C LEU A 140 -7.02 -9.91 -8.04
N LEU A 141 -6.59 -8.69 -7.71
CA LEU A 141 -5.27 -8.40 -7.16
C LEU A 141 -5.32 -7.20 -6.21
N GLU A 142 -5.28 -7.47 -4.91
CA GLU A 142 -5.43 -6.42 -3.88
C GLU A 142 -4.37 -5.31 -3.93
N CYS A 143 -3.18 -5.58 -4.47
CA CYS A 143 -2.09 -4.59 -4.55
C CYS A 143 -2.04 -3.82 -5.88
N ALA A 144 -2.99 -4.07 -6.78
CA ALA A 144 -3.05 -3.44 -8.10
C ALA A 144 -3.51 -1.98 -8.04
N VAL A 145 -4.11 -1.53 -6.94
CA VAL A 145 -4.67 -0.19 -6.81
C VAL A 145 -3.96 0.58 -5.71
N TYR A 146 -3.66 1.85 -5.99
CA TYR A 146 -2.98 2.72 -5.06
C TYR A 146 -3.47 4.16 -5.05
N VAL A 147 -3.17 4.86 -3.97
CA VAL A 147 -3.45 6.28 -3.83
C VAL A 147 -2.50 7.12 -4.69
N LYS A 148 -3.06 7.95 -5.57
CA LYS A 148 -2.32 8.92 -6.38
C LYS A 148 -1.49 9.86 -5.50
N ARG A 149 -0.31 10.22 -5.98
CA ARG A 149 0.52 11.25 -5.34
C ARG A 149 0.15 12.64 -5.85
N LYS A 150 0.30 13.61 -4.95
CA LYS A 150 0.35 15.02 -5.30
C LYS A 150 1.73 15.53 -4.90
N ASP A 151 2.44 16.13 -5.85
CA ASP A 151 3.81 16.61 -5.70
C ASP A 151 4.78 15.51 -5.26
N ARG A 152 5.20 15.53 -3.98
CA ARG A 152 6.13 14.56 -3.37
C ARG A 152 5.50 13.81 -2.20
N GLY A 153 4.18 13.69 -2.10
CA GLY A 153 3.53 13.01 -0.98
C GLY A 153 2.19 12.36 -1.31
N CYS A 154 1.57 11.75 -0.30
CA CYS A 154 0.19 11.26 -0.38
C CYS A 154 -0.77 12.41 -0.71
N THR A 155 -1.70 12.22 -1.65
CA THR A 155 -2.66 13.29 -2.01
C THR A 155 -3.59 13.70 -0.88
N PHE A 156 -3.73 12.89 0.17
CA PHE A 156 -4.56 13.18 1.35
C PHE A 156 -3.76 13.80 2.50
N LEU A 157 -2.44 13.95 2.36
CA LEU A 157 -1.62 14.65 3.34
C LEU A 157 -1.90 16.14 3.28
N GLN A 158 -2.26 16.72 4.41
CA GLN A 158 -2.48 18.14 4.61
C GLN A 158 -1.73 18.62 5.86
N TYR A 159 -1.62 19.94 6.03
CA TYR A 159 -1.10 20.54 7.25
C TYR A 159 -2.16 21.47 7.83
N VAL A 160 -2.49 21.25 9.11
CA VAL A 160 -3.44 22.04 9.89
C VAL A 160 -2.68 22.54 11.12
N GLU A 161 -2.61 23.87 11.30
CA GLU A 161 -1.89 24.49 12.42
C GLU A 161 -0.43 23.99 12.55
N GLY A 162 0.25 23.81 11.41
CA GLY A 162 1.63 23.33 11.37
C GLY A 162 1.83 21.83 11.65
N ARG A 163 0.75 21.07 11.88
CA ARG A 163 0.79 19.61 12.09
C ARG A 163 0.24 18.86 10.89
N ALA A 164 0.82 17.71 10.58
CA ALA A 164 0.33 16.88 9.49
C ALA A 164 -1.04 16.26 9.85
N ALA A 165 -1.97 16.34 8.92
CA ALA A 165 -3.30 15.76 9.01
C ALA A 165 -3.58 14.90 7.77
N CYS A 166 -4.42 13.89 7.94
CA CYS A 166 -4.95 13.12 6.82
C CYS A 166 -6.36 13.60 6.52
N ALA A 167 -6.61 14.06 5.29
CA ALA A 167 -7.94 14.52 4.86
C ALA A 167 -9.01 13.42 4.93
N ILE A 168 -8.60 12.16 4.96
CA ILE A 168 -9.47 10.99 5.04
C ILE A 168 -9.22 10.19 6.33
N GLN A 169 -8.83 10.85 7.43
CA GLN A 169 -8.41 10.19 8.67
C GLN A 169 -9.34 9.06 9.12
N ASP A 170 -10.65 9.29 9.11
CA ASP A 170 -11.66 8.35 9.62
C ASP A 170 -12.01 7.25 8.61
N THR A 171 -11.66 7.45 7.35
CA THR A 171 -11.94 6.51 6.25
C THR A 171 -10.67 6.10 5.52
N LYS A 172 -9.52 6.17 6.20
CA LYS A 172 -8.22 5.84 5.62
C LYS A 172 -8.19 4.37 5.20
N PRO A 173 -7.41 3.99 4.18
CA PRO A 173 -7.29 2.59 3.82
C PRO A 173 -6.70 1.79 4.99
N ARG A 174 -7.01 0.50 5.07
CA ARG A 174 -6.54 -0.38 6.14
C ARG A 174 -5.02 -0.37 6.27
N VAL A 175 -4.29 -0.26 5.16
CA VAL A 175 -2.83 -0.13 5.19
C VAL A 175 -2.38 1.12 5.97
N CYS A 176 -3.16 2.21 5.92
CA CYS A 176 -2.89 3.47 6.62
C CYS A 176 -3.31 3.45 8.10
N GLU A 177 -4.19 2.54 8.53
CA GLU A 177 -4.38 2.27 9.96
C GLU A 177 -3.11 1.73 10.59
N LYS A 178 -2.36 0.97 9.80
CA LYS A 178 -1.12 0.35 10.21
C LYS A 178 0.12 1.17 9.80
N PHE A 179 -0.02 2.27 9.06
CA PHE A 179 1.10 3.07 8.56
C PHE A 179 1.70 3.99 9.65
N PRO A 180 3.04 4.16 9.81
CA PRO A 180 4.15 3.75 8.93
C PRO A 180 4.67 2.32 9.07
N TYR A 181 3.75 1.36 9.17
CA TYR A 181 3.89 -0.09 9.26
C TYR A 181 3.93 -0.55 10.69
N TYR A 182 2.85 -1.23 11.11
CA TYR A 182 2.70 -1.79 12.43
C TYR A 182 3.11 -0.78 13.49
N ILE A 183 2.37 0.31 13.67
CA ILE A 183 2.60 1.11 14.87
C ILE A 183 1.30 1.66 15.42
N GLY A 184 0.53 0.71 15.93
CA GLY A 184 -0.20 0.90 17.18
C GLY A 184 0.59 0.20 18.29
N LYS A 185 -0.03 -0.79 18.95
CA LYS A 185 0.63 -1.62 19.96
C LYS A 185 1.77 -2.50 19.44
N TYR A 186 1.93 -2.77 18.14
CA TYR A 186 2.91 -3.74 17.62
C TYR A 186 3.69 -3.16 16.44
N THR A 187 5.00 -3.44 16.31
CA THR A 187 5.95 -3.08 15.22
C THR A 187 6.78 -4.25 14.69
N ASP A 188 7.38 -4.12 13.50
CA ASP A 188 8.46 -5.01 13.07
C ASP A 188 9.72 -4.75 13.92
N SER A 189 10.30 -5.81 14.48
CA SER A 189 11.51 -5.70 15.32
C SER A 189 12.74 -5.17 14.57
N ARG A 190 12.78 -5.29 13.24
CA ARG A 190 13.86 -4.76 12.37
C ARG A 190 13.83 -3.23 12.33
N LEU A 191 12.64 -2.62 12.38
CA LEU A 191 12.47 -1.16 12.40
C LEU A 191 12.97 -0.51 13.68
N LEU A 192 13.24 -1.30 14.74
CA LEU A 192 13.88 -0.84 15.97
C LEU A 192 15.41 -0.91 15.91
N LYS A 193 15.97 -1.59 14.90
CA LYS A 193 17.41 -1.83 14.73
C LYS A 193 18.00 -1.01 13.58
N GLU A 194 17.18 -0.63 12.61
CA GLU A 194 17.57 0.15 11.43
C GLU A 194 17.18 1.64 11.55
N ASP A 195 17.80 2.50 10.74
CA ASP A 195 17.53 3.94 10.72
C ASP A 195 16.11 4.20 10.17
N SER A 196 15.14 4.24 11.10
CA SER A 196 13.72 4.38 10.77
C SER A 196 13.43 5.76 10.20
N PHE A 197 12.68 5.81 9.10
CA PHE A 197 12.16 7.05 8.53
C PHE A 197 11.12 7.74 9.44
N CYS A 198 10.70 7.10 10.54
CA CYS A 198 9.84 7.67 11.56
C CYS A 198 10.66 8.25 12.73
N PRO A 199 10.59 9.57 12.99
CA PRO A 199 11.33 10.18 14.10
C PRO A 199 11.04 9.57 15.47
N SER A 200 9.77 9.22 15.78
CA SER A 200 9.42 8.59 17.06
C SER A 200 10.11 7.24 17.25
N LEU A 201 10.18 6.43 16.18
CA LEU A 201 10.88 5.14 16.23
C LEU A 201 12.38 5.32 16.41
N GLY A 202 12.98 6.30 15.72
CA GLY A 202 14.40 6.63 15.88
C GLY A 202 14.75 6.99 17.33
N GLU A 203 13.89 7.73 18.03
CA GLU A 203 14.10 8.04 19.45
C GLU A 203 13.91 6.82 20.37
N ILE A 204 12.95 5.94 20.07
CA ILE A 204 12.77 4.69 20.84
C ILE A 204 13.96 3.75 20.66
N ALA A 205 14.46 3.58 19.42
CA ALA A 205 15.63 2.77 19.13
C ALA A 205 16.86 3.24 19.91
N LYS A 206 17.16 4.55 19.91
CA LYS A 206 18.26 5.15 20.68
C LYS A 206 18.16 4.91 22.18
N LYS A 207 16.93 4.87 22.73
CA LYS A 207 16.70 4.60 24.16
C LYS A 207 16.96 3.14 24.53
N ARG A 208 16.67 2.19 23.62
CA ARG A 208 16.84 0.74 23.86
C ARG A 208 18.29 0.25 23.68
N THR A 209 19.14 1.03 23.02
CA THR A 209 20.58 0.73 22.82
C THR A 209 21.50 1.31 23.90
N LYS A 210 20.95 2.09 24.85
CA LYS A 210 21.66 2.61 26.03
C LYS A 210 21.41 1.71 27.23
#